data_AF-A0A1G9S664-F1
#
_entry.id   AF-A0A1G9S664-F1
#
_cell.length_a   1.000
_cell.length_b   1.000
_cell.length_c   1.000
_cell.angle_alpha   90.00
_cell.angle_beta   90.00
_cell.angle_gamma   90.00
#
_symmetry.space_group_name_H-M   'P 1'
#
loop_
_entity.id
_entity.type
_entity.pdbx_description
1 polymer ?
#
loop_
_entity_poly.entity_id
_entity_poly.type
_entity_poly.pdbx_seq_one_letter_code
_entity_poly.pdbx_strand_id
1 'polypeptide(L)'
;MSIFVLRPGMLSTLQDRGRQGYQKYGVLVSGAMDEEALRLGNILVGNEQSEAALEITMMGPVLKFSENLLIALTGADLQPTVNDTVIPMWRPVLIKAGSVLRFGRPVQGCRTYLCVSGGYNVPSVMGSKSTYLRAGFGGFKGRAVQTGDVLELGEISSLGRRITHSLEDAGVYKTSRWYIQPAYRLNCENGQPIRITKGLQYKYFSETAKHHLVSKDFRITIHADRMGYRLDGCKLELANPLEMISEAAVQGTIQVPADGNPIILMSDRQSVAGYPKIAQVSMADMSRLAQCKPGEKLRFSLITSQQAEGLLLQREQYIKDVAVSVSYRFA
;
A
#
# COMPACT_ATOMS: atom_id res chain seq x y z
N MET A 1 2.81 -26.11 -0.39
CA MET A 1 3.22 -24.90 -1.13
C MET A 1 3.92 -23.92 -0.21
N SER A 2 5.19 -23.64 -0.48
CA SER A 2 6.00 -22.71 0.31
C SER A 2 6.93 -21.83 -0.53
N ILE A 3 7.28 -20.66 0.02
CA ILE A 3 8.22 -19.71 -0.56
C ILE A 3 9.41 -19.56 0.38
N PHE A 4 10.62 -19.83 -0.12
CA PHE A 4 11.86 -19.68 0.63
C PHE A 4 12.43 -18.28 0.45
N VAL A 5 12.75 -17.62 1.55
CA VAL A 5 13.38 -16.29 1.56
C VAL A 5 14.89 -16.47 1.51
N LEU A 6 15.49 -16.28 0.33
CA LEU A 6 16.96 -16.34 0.18
C LEU A 6 17.60 -15.04 0.65
N ARG A 7 16.98 -13.90 0.32
CA ARG A 7 17.35 -12.56 0.83
C ARG A 7 16.08 -11.77 1.13
N PRO A 8 16.01 -11.00 2.22
CA PRO A 8 14.77 -10.33 2.64
C PRO A 8 14.47 -9.01 1.92
N GLY A 9 15.45 -8.43 1.23
CA GLY A 9 15.35 -7.06 0.72
C GLY A 9 15.56 -6.02 1.82
N MET A 10 15.18 -4.77 1.57
CA MET A 10 15.27 -3.67 2.54
C MET A 10 14.22 -3.80 3.64
N LEU A 11 12.95 -3.94 3.26
CA LEU A 11 11.85 -4.17 4.18
C LEU A 11 10.71 -4.89 3.46
N SER A 12 10.46 -6.14 3.87
CA SER A 12 9.40 -6.98 3.32
C SER A 12 8.56 -7.56 4.46
N THR A 13 7.26 -7.23 4.49
CA THR A 13 6.34 -7.62 5.57
C THR A 13 5.01 -8.12 5.02
N LEU A 14 4.37 -9.07 5.70
CA LEU A 14 3.01 -9.46 5.36
C LEU A 14 2.03 -8.38 5.80
N GLN A 15 1.20 -7.92 4.88
CA GLN A 15 0.19 -6.90 5.10
C GLN A 15 -1.13 -7.33 4.46
N ASP A 16 -2.23 -7.12 5.17
CA ASP A 16 -3.59 -7.23 4.63
C ASP A 16 -4.27 -5.84 4.69
N ARG A 17 -5.60 -5.77 4.89
CA ARG A 17 -6.31 -4.49 5.06
C ARG A 17 -6.26 -3.92 6.50
N GLY A 18 -5.54 -4.58 7.40
CA GLY A 18 -5.32 -4.16 8.78
C GLY A 18 -6.37 -4.61 9.78
N ARG A 19 -6.11 -4.33 11.07
CA ARG A 19 -6.94 -4.71 12.22
C ARG A 19 -7.87 -3.59 12.68
N GLN A 20 -9.00 -3.46 11.99
CA GLN A 20 -9.99 -2.45 12.34
C GLN A 20 -10.81 -2.88 13.59
N GLY A 21 -11.29 -1.91 14.37
CA GLY A 21 -12.14 -2.13 15.55
C GLY A 21 -11.42 -2.10 16.90
N TYR A 22 -10.09 -2.12 16.90
CA TYR A 22 -9.27 -2.15 18.12
C TYR A 22 -8.63 -0.79 18.48
N GLN A 23 -8.87 0.25 17.68
CA GLN A 23 -8.26 1.58 17.88
C GLN A 23 -8.67 2.23 19.21
N LYS A 24 -9.88 1.93 19.70
CA LYS A 24 -10.36 2.34 21.03
C LYS A 24 -9.53 1.78 22.18
N TYR A 25 -8.77 0.71 21.95
CA TYR A 25 -7.84 0.10 22.92
C TYR A 25 -6.39 0.52 22.68
N GLY A 26 -6.14 1.53 21.82
CA GLY A 26 -4.79 1.97 21.47
C GLY A 26 -4.09 1.10 20.42
N VAL A 27 -4.76 0.08 19.87
CA VAL A 27 -4.18 -0.78 18.83
C VAL A 27 -4.35 -0.14 17.45
N LEU A 28 -3.24 0.01 16.76
CA LEU A 28 -3.15 0.62 15.43
C LEU A 28 -3.63 -0.35 14.35
N VAL A 29 -4.13 0.20 13.24
CA VAL A 29 -4.71 -0.59 12.13
C VAL A 29 -3.65 -1.37 11.36
N SER A 30 -2.48 -0.79 11.11
CA SER A 30 -1.53 -1.29 10.10
C SER A 30 -2.20 -1.51 8.75
N GLY A 31 -1.90 -2.60 8.05
CA GLY A 31 -2.37 -2.83 6.70
C GLY A 31 -1.36 -2.39 5.65
N ALA A 32 -1.69 -2.69 4.40
CA ALA A 32 -0.96 -2.19 3.24
C ALA A 32 -0.88 -0.66 3.27
N MET A 33 0.27 -0.11 2.88
CA MET A 33 0.40 1.32 2.59
C MET A 33 -0.40 1.73 1.36
N ASP A 34 -0.36 0.90 0.31
CA ASP A 34 -1.16 1.01 -0.90
C ASP A 34 -2.17 -0.15 -0.94
N GLU A 35 -3.31 0.09 -0.29
CA GLU A 35 -4.41 -0.88 -0.17
C GLU A 35 -5.00 -1.27 -1.54
N GLU A 36 -4.99 -0.36 -2.49
CA GLU A 36 -5.52 -0.59 -3.83
C GLU A 36 -4.67 -1.62 -4.59
N ALA A 37 -3.35 -1.45 -4.57
CA ALA A 37 -2.44 -2.42 -5.17
C ALA A 37 -2.59 -3.82 -4.54
N LEU A 38 -2.71 -3.90 -3.21
CA LEU A 38 -2.99 -5.15 -2.49
C LEU A 38 -4.28 -5.81 -3.00
N ARG A 39 -5.39 -5.07 -2.99
CA ARG A 39 -6.71 -5.60 -3.37
C ARG A 39 -6.74 -6.08 -4.82
N LEU A 40 -6.22 -5.27 -5.73
CA LEU A 40 -6.16 -5.60 -7.16
C LEU A 40 -5.24 -6.81 -7.40
N GLY A 41 -4.11 -6.90 -6.70
CA GLY A 41 -3.22 -8.07 -6.78
C GLY A 41 -3.89 -9.36 -6.33
N ASN A 42 -4.64 -9.31 -5.21
CA ASN A 42 -5.39 -10.46 -4.71
C ASN A 42 -6.47 -10.94 -5.69
N ILE A 43 -7.20 -10.01 -6.31
CA ILE A 43 -8.19 -10.34 -7.34
C ILE A 43 -7.53 -11.10 -8.50
N LEU A 44 -6.36 -10.65 -8.97
CA LEU A 44 -5.65 -11.26 -10.10
C LEU A 44 -5.21 -12.71 -9.85
N VAL A 45 -5.03 -13.12 -8.59
CA VAL A 45 -4.68 -14.50 -8.23
C VAL A 45 -5.88 -15.31 -7.71
N GLY A 46 -7.09 -14.73 -7.77
CA GLY A 46 -8.33 -15.37 -7.33
C GLY A 46 -8.55 -15.41 -5.82
N ASN A 47 -7.84 -14.58 -5.05
CA ASN A 47 -8.02 -14.48 -3.60
C ASN A 47 -9.13 -13.48 -3.25
N GLU A 48 -9.60 -13.55 -2.00
CA GLU A 48 -10.34 -12.47 -1.38
C GLU A 48 -9.52 -11.16 -1.37
N GLN A 49 -10.18 -10.03 -1.58
CA GLN A 49 -9.50 -8.73 -1.71
C GLN A 49 -8.67 -8.36 -0.47
N SER A 50 -9.08 -8.86 0.70
CA SER A 50 -8.45 -8.62 1.99
C SER A 50 -7.38 -9.65 2.36
N GLU A 51 -7.06 -10.61 1.52
CA GLU A 51 -6.00 -11.58 1.83
C GLU A 51 -4.64 -10.88 1.98
N ALA A 52 -3.76 -11.43 2.81
CA ALA A 52 -2.44 -10.85 3.00
C ALA A 52 -1.59 -10.98 1.75
N ALA A 53 -0.78 -9.97 1.49
CA ALA A 53 0.29 -9.99 0.50
C ALA A 53 1.62 -9.62 1.16
N LEU A 54 2.73 -9.98 0.51
CA LEU A 54 4.04 -9.47 0.93
C LEU A 54 4.21 -8.06 0.38
N GLU A 55 4.15 -7.05 1.25
CA GLU A 55 4.50 -5.67 0.95
C GLU A 55 6.02 -5.53 0.93
N ILE A 56 6.56 -5.08 -0.19
CA ILE A 56 7.99 -4.98 -0.49
C ILE A 56 8.34 -3.51 -0.71
N THR A 57 9.28 -2.98 0.08
CA THR A 57 9.69 -1.57 0.01
C THR A 57 11.06 -1.41 -0.66
N MET A 58 11.11 -0.62 -1.73
CA MET A 58 12.34 -0.21 -2.44
C MET A 58 13.18 -1.37 -2.99
N MET A 59 14.09 -1.94 -2.20
CA MET A 59 14.91 -3.08 -2.62
C MET A 59 14.21 -4.37 -2.22
N GLY A 60 13.77 -5.16 -3.20
CA GLY A 60 12.97 -6.35 -2.94
C GLY A 60 13.75 -7.59 -2.50
N PRO A 61 13.03 -8.62 -2.02
CA PRO A 61 13.62 -9.89 -1.60
C PRO A 61 14.11 -10.73 -2.78
N VAL A 62 14.84 -11.79 -2.47
CA VAL A 62 15.06 -12.91 -3.40
C VAL A 62 14.32 -14.12 -2.86
N LEU A 63 13.36 -14.62 -3.65
CA LEU A 63 12.40 -15.63 -3.23
C LEU A 63 12.49 -16.85 -4.15
N LYS A 64 12.56 -18.05 -3.59
CA LYS A 64 12.51 -19.31 -4.33
C LYS A 64 11.20 -20.02 -4.08
N PHE A 65 10.55 -20.49 -5.14
CA PHE A 65 9.27 -21.18 -5.07
C PHE A 65 9.47 -22.70 -5.06
N SER A 66 8.83 -23.40 -4.12
CA SER A 66 8.89 -24.88 -4.04
C SER A 66 8.09 -25.57 -5.14
N GLU A 67 7.00 -24.94 -5.57
CA GLU A 67 5.98 -25.53 -6.44
C GLU A 67 5.58 -24.54 -7.55
N ASN A 68 4.80 -25.00 -8.53
CA ASN A 68 4.18 -24.08 -9.49
C ASN A 68 3.20 -23.18 -8.74
N LEU A 69 3.33 -21.86 -8.89
CA LEU A 69 2.54 -20.91 -8.12
C LEU A 69 2.06 -19.75 -8.98
N LEU A 70 0.76 -19.48 -8.92
CA LEU A 70 0.16 -18.31 -9.50
C LEU A 70 0.38 -17.10 -8.60
N ILE A 71 1.00 -16.05 -9.15
CA ILE A 71 1.28 -14.80 -8.46
C ILE A 71 0.74 -13.60 -9.24
N ALA A 72 0.66 -12.46 -8.55
CA ALA A 72 0.52 -11.15 -9.19
C ALA A 72 1.40 -10.14 -8.46
N LEU A 73 2.06 -9.28 -9.25
CA LEU A 73 2.84 -8.15 -8.76
C LEU A 73 2.10 -6.86 -9.09
N THR A 74 1.84 -6.04 -8.07
CA THR A 74 1.15 -4.74 -8.18
C THR A 74 1.89 -3.66 -7.40
N GLY A 75 1.52 -2.39 -7.60
CA GLY A 75 2.21 -1.24 -7.01
C GLY A 75 3.38 -0.75 -7.87
N ALA A 76 4.51 -0.41 -7.23
CA ALA A 76 5.73 0.07 -7.86
C ALA A 76 6.38 -0.97 -8.78
N ASP A 77 6.95 -0.51 -9.88
CA ASP A 77 7.81 -1.34 -10.72
C ASP A 77 9.24 -1.35 -10.17
N LEU A 78 9.57 -2.47 -9.51
CA LEU A 78 10.90 -2.75 -8.98
C LEU A 78 11.71 -3.67 -9.90
N GLN A 79 11.40 -3.69 -11.20
CA GLN A 79 12.03 -4.53 -12.22
C GLN A 79 12.07 -6.01 -11.81
N PRO A 80 10.91 -6.64 -11.59
CA PRO A 80 10.87 -8.04 -11.15
C PRO A 80 11.38 -8.97 -12.26
N THR A 81 12.17 -9.97 -11.87
CA THR A 81 12.70 -10.99 -12.77
C THR A 81 12.51 -12.39 -12.18
N VAL A 82 12.21 -13.37 -13.03
CA VAL A 82 12.20 -14.79 -12.68
C VAL A 82 13.29 -15.48 -13.48
N ASN A 83 14.27 -16.07 -12.78
CA ASN A 83 15.49 -16.63 -13.40
C ASN A 83 16.09 -15.67 -14.45
N ASP A 84 16.29 -14.42 -14.03
CA ASP A 84 16.87 -13.32 -14.83
C ASP A 84 16.04 -12.85 -16.04
N THR A 85 14.83 -13.39 -16.23
CA THR A 85 13.89 -12.91 -17.25
C THR A 85 12.88 -11.95 -16.62
N VAL A 86 12.73 -10.74 -17.19
CA VAL A 86 11.77 -9.73 -16.70
C VAL A 86 10.35 -10.28 -16.79
N ILE A 87 9.59 -10.18 -15.68
CA ILE A 87 8.19 -10.58 -15.65
C ILE A 87 7.27 -9.35 -15.61
N PRO A 88 6.07 -9.45 -16.21
CA PRO A 88 5.14 -8.33 -16.22
C PRO A 88 4.47 -8.14 -14.84
N MET A 89 3.99 -6.91 -14.62
CA MET A 89 3.15 -6.56 -13.47
C MET A 89 1.68 -6.40 -13.87
N TRP A 90 0.82 -6.25 -12.86
CA TRP A 90 -0.61 -5.98 -12.97
C TRP A 90 -1.40 -7.00 -13.80
N ARG A 91 -0.97 -8.26 -13.72
CA ARG A 91 -1.63 -9.41 -14.36
C ARG A 91 -1.24 -10.72 -13.65
N PRO A 92 -1.99 -11.82 -13.85
CA PRO A 92 -1.65 -13.12 -13.29
C PRO A 92 -0.43 -13.72 -14.01
N VAL A 93 0.53 -14.22 -13.22
CA VAL A 93 1.77 -14.84 -13.67
C VAL A 93 1.95 -16.19 -12.97
N LEU A 94 1.96 -17.27 -13.72
CA LEU A 94 2.28 -18.61 -13.22
C LEU A 94 3.80 -18.81 -13.24
N ILE A 95 4.39 -18.93 -12.05
CA ILE A 95 5.81 -19.25 -11.86
C ILE A 95 5.97 -20.76 -11.69
N LYS A 96 7.00 -21.36 -12.30
CA LYS A 96 7.28 -22.80 -12.14
C LYS A 96 8.06 -23.12 -10.86
N ALA A 97 7.88 -24.33 -10.36
CA ALA A 97 8.64 -24.89 -9.24
C ALA A 97 10.16 -24.69 -9.44
N GLY A 98 10.87 -24.36 -8.36
CA GLY A 98 12.31 -24.12 -8.36
C GLY A 98 12.74 -22.74 -8.86
N SER A 99 11.86 -21.96 -9.46
CA SER A 99 12.18 -20.63 -9.97
C SER A 99 12.52 -19.63 -8.85
N VAL A 100 13.33 -18.64 -9.19
CA VAL A 100 13.77 -17.58 -8.27
C VAL A 100 13.28 -16.22 -8.75
N LEU A 101 12.44 -15.58 -7.96
CA LEU A 101 12.00 -14.19 -8.15
C LEU A 101 13.00 -13.24 -7.49
N ARG A 102 13.41 -12.21 -8.25
CA ARG A 102 14.32 -11.13 -7.82
C ARG A 102 13.71 -9.79 -8.20
N PHE A 103 14.10 -8.75 -7.49
CA PHE A 103 13.75 -7.37 -7.80
C PHE A 103 15.03 -6.57 -8.05
N GLY A 104 15.01 -5.73 -9.08
CA GLY A 104 16.06 -4.80 -9.44
C GLY A 104 15.90 -3.44 -8.75
N ARG A 105 16.25 -2.37 -9.48
CA ARG A 105 16.15 -1.00 -8.98
C ARG A 105 14.73 -0.47 -9.22
N PRO A 106 14.11 0.25 -8.26
CA PRO A 106 12.83 0.91 -8.48
C PRO A 106 12.88 1.84 -9.70
N VAL A 107 11.98 1.63 -10.68
CA VAL A 107 11.76 2.55 -11.82
C VAL A 107 10.90 3.72 -11.36
N GLN A 108 9.71 3.42 -10.83
CA GLN A 108 8.76 4.40 -10.30
C GLN A 108 8.03 3.81 -9.09
N GLY A 109 7.73 4.66 -8.11
CA GLY A 109 7.05 4.24 -6.88
C GLY A 109 7.97 3.65 -5.83
N CYS A 110 7.39 3.28 -4.69
CA CYS A 110 8.10 2.87 -3.48
C CYS A 110 7.81 1.42 -3.07
N ARG A 111 6.59 0.94 -3.32
CA ARG A 111 6.07 -0.30 -2.72
C ARG A 111 5.42 -1.22 -3.73
N THR A 112 5.85 -2.48 -3.73
CA THR A 112 5.27 -3.56 -4.54
C THR A 112 4.57 -4.56 -3.63
N TYR A 113 3.51 -5.18 -4.12
CA TYR A 113 2.81 -6.26 -3.44
C TYR A 113 2.96 -7.54 -4.22
N LEU A 114 3.44 -8.59 -3.54
CA LEU A 114 3.45 -9.96 -4.06
C LEU A 114 2.24 -10.71 -3.48
N CYS A 115 1.19 -10.77 -4.29
CA CYS A 115 0.02 -11.59 -4.05
C CYS A 115 0.26 -12.99 -4.63
N VAL A 116 -0.14 -14.01 -3.88
CA VAL A 116 0.04 -15.42 -4.24
C VAL A 116 -1.29 -16.13 -4.10
N SER A 117 -1.65 -16.97 -5.06
CA SER A 117 -2.93 -17.68 -5.02
C SER A 117 -2.97 -18.60 -3.78
N GLY A 118 -4.08 -18.55 -3.03
CA GLY A 118 -4.23 -19.20 -1.73
C GLY A 118 -3.73 -18.39 -0.54
N GLY A 119 -3.01 -17.28 -0.77
CA GLY A 119 -2.55 -16.38 0.28
C GLY A 119 -1.46 -16.97 1.18
N TYR A 120 -1.10 -16.24 2.23
CA TYR A 120 -0.08 -16.66 3.19
C TYR A 120 -0.73 -17.30 4.41
N ASN A 121 -0.25 -18.49 4.77
CA ASN A 121 -0.72 -19.24 5.93
C ASN A 121 0.00 -18.73 7.20
N VAL A 122 -0.53 -17.65 7.76
CA VAL A 122 -0.08 -17.07 9.03
C VAL A 122 -1.27 -16.81 9.94
N PRO A 123 -1.07 -16.88 11.28
CA PRO A 123 -2.15 -16.66 12.22
C PRO A 123 -2.71 -15.23 12.10
N SER A 124 -4.02 -15.12 12.25
CA SER A 124 -4.69 -13.83 12.37
C SER A 124 -4.57 -13.32 13.81
N VAL A 125 -4.10 -12.09 13.97
CA VAL A 125 -4.01 -11.40 15.26
C VAL A 125 -4.99 -10.24 15.24
N MET A 126 -6.00 -10.28 16.10
CA MET A 126 -7.08 -9.28 16.14
C MET A 126 -7.78 -9.12 14.78
N GLY A 127 -8.06 -10.26 14.13
CA GLY A 127 -8.77 -10.28 12.84
C GLY A 127 -7.93 -9.83 11.63
N SER A 128 -6.60 -9.74 11.76
CA SER A 128 -5.70 -9.32 10.69
C SER A 128 -4.39 -10.11 10.65
N LYS A 129 -3.90 -10.35 9.45
CA LYS A 129 -2.57 -10.89 9.12
C LYS A 129 -1.52 -9.79 8.91
N SER A 130 -1.85 -8.52 9.12
CA SER A 130 -0.87 -7.43 8.98
C SER A 130 0.26 -7.53 9.99
N THR A 131 1.44 -7.05 9.63
CA THR A 131 2.59 -6.97 10.55
C THR A 131 2.67 -5.59 11.16
N TYR A 132 2.76 -5.49 12.49
CA TYR A 132 3.15 -4.27 13.17
C TYR A 132 4.53 -4.42 13.83
N LEU A 133 5.53 -3.82 13.19
CA LEU A 133 6.95 -4.04 13.52
C LEU A 133 7.33 -3.54 14.91
N ARG A 134 6.84 -2.38 15.34
CA ARG A 134 7.30 -1.76 16.61
C ARG A 134 6.84 -2.54 17.84
N ALA A 135 5.67 -3.17 17.78
CA ALA A 135 5.18 -4.03 18.87
C ALA A 135 5.40 -5.53 18.61
N GLY A 136 5.99 -5.91 17.48
CA GLY A 136 6.41 -7.28 17.23
C GLY A 136 5.27 -8.29 17.08
N PHE A 137 4.14 -7.93 16.47
CA PHE A 137 3.02 -8.87 16.30
C PHE A 137 2.34 -8.82 14.91
N GLY A 138 1.60 -9.90 14.63
CA GLY A 138 0.90 -10.10 13.36
C GLY A 138 1.85 -10.47 12.20
N GLY A 139 1.28 -10.85 11.06
CA GLY A 139 2.04 -11.32 9.90
C GLY A 139 2.96 -12.48 10.20
N PHE A 140 4.17 -12.44 9.65
CA PHE A 140 5.15 -13.51 9.85
C PHE A 140 5.95 -13.27 11.13
N LYS A 141 5.55 -13.93 12.23
CA LYS A 141 6.22 -13.88 13.53
C LYS A 141 6.39 -12.45 14.09
N GLY A 142 5.52 -11.51 13.70
CA GLY A 142 5.60 -10.12 14.18
C GLY A 142 6.73 -9.28 13.60
N ARG A 143 7.44 -9.77 12.59
CA ARG A 143 8.64 -9.12 12.04
C ARG A 143 8.67 -9.11 10.52
N ALA A 144 9.62 -8.36 9.96
CA ALA A 144 9.98 -8.51 8.56
C ALA A 144 10.54 -9.92 8.30
N VAL A 145 10.38 -10.40 7.07
CA VAL A 145 10.97 -11.66 6.65
C VAL A 145 12.51 -11.57 6.68
N GLN A 146 13.17 -12.70 6.90
CA GLN A 146 14.61 -12.84 7.05
C GLN A 146 15.12 -13.98 6.17
N THR A 147 16.42 -13.99 5.86
CA THR A 147 17.06 -15.10 5.15
C THR A 147 16.83 -16.41 5.88
N GLY A 148 16.42 -17.44 5.14
CA GLY A 148 16.11 -18.76 5.67
C GLY A 148 14.66 -18.95 6.12
N ASP A 149 13.84 -17.89 6.14
CA ASP A 149 12.41 -18.04 6.40
C ASP A 149 11.72 -18.85 5.30
N VAL A 150 10.74 -19.65 5.72
CA VAL A 150 9.82 -20.40 4.86
C VAL A 150 8.43 -19.84 5.07
N LEU A 151 7.86 -19.25 4.03
CA LEU A 151 6.49 -18.74 4.04
C LEU A 151 5.56 -19.81 3.51
N GLU A 152 4.79 -20.42 4.40
CA GLU A 152 3.76 -21.38 4.05
C GLU A 152 2.55 -20.69 3.41
N LEU A 153 1.95 -21.32 2.41
CA LEU A 153 0.80 -20.78 1.69
C LEU A 153 -0.49 -21.49 2.08
N GLY A 154 -1.61 -20.78 1.91
CA GLY A 154 -2.95 -21.31 2.18
C GLY A 154 -3.52 -22.13 1.02
N GLU A 155 -4.79 -22.48 1.13
CA GLU A 155 -5.50 -23.25 0.11
C GLU A 155 -5.89 -22.38 -1.09
N ILE A 156 -5.58 -22.85 -2.29
CA ILE A 156 -5.95 -22.16 -3.53
C ILE A 156 -7.47 -22.22 -3.72
N SER A 157 -8.08 -21.05 -3.95
CA SER A 157 -9.51 -20.89 -4.25
C SER A 157 -9.91 -21.55 -5.58
N SER A 158 -11.21 -21.77 -5.78
CA SER A 158 -11.71 -22.34 -7.05
C SER A 158 -11.34 -21.48 -8.26
N LEU A 159 -11.43 -20.15 -8.14
CA LEU A 159 -11.02 -19.22 -9.18
C LEU A 159 -9.50 -19.25 -9.40
N GLY A 160 -8.69 -19.30 -8.35
CA GLY A 160 -7.24 -19.42 -8.45
C GLY A 160 -6.79 -20.67 -9.21
N ARG A 161 -7.47 -21.81 -8.99
CA ARG A 161 -7.23 -23.05 -9.76
C ARG A 161 -7.56 -22.89 -11.24
N ARG A 162 -8.71 -22.28 -11.58
CA ARG A 162 -9.09 -22.03 -12.98
C ARG A 162 -8.11 -21.10 -13.70
N ILE A 163 -7.66 -20.03 -13.03
CA ILE A 163 -6.64 -19.12 -13.58
C ILE A 163 -5.33 -19.89 -13.79
N THR A 164 -4.90 -20.69 -12.82
CA THR A 164 -3.68 -21.50 -12.92
C THR A 164 -3.74 -22.44 -14.12
N HIS A 165 -4.83 -23.19 -14.26
CA HIS A 165 -5.04 -24.12 -15.37
C HIS A 165 -5.01 -23.44 -16.74
N SER A 166 -5.59 -22.23 -16.86
CA SER A 166 -5.55 -21.45 -18.10
C SER A 166 -4.14 -21.01 -18.54
N LEU A 167 -3.15 -21.13 -17.65
CA LEU A 167 -1.76 -20.75 -17.87
C LEU A 167 -0.80 -21.96 -17.89
N GLU A 168 -1.34 -23.20 -17.90
CA GLU A 168 -0.55 -24.44 -17.93
C GLU A 168 0.04 -24.70 -19.33
N ASP A 169 1.17 -24.05 -19.62
CA ASP A 169 1.95 -24.26 -20.85
C ASP A 169 3.47 -24.23 -20.56
N ALA A 170 4.29 -24.56 -21.56
CA ALA A 170 5.75 -24.69 -21.50
C ALA A 170 6.45 -23.31 -21.38
N GLY A 171 7.42 -23.20 -20.46
CA GLY A 171 8.21 -22.01 -20.20
C GLY A 171 8.55 -21.81 -18.71
N VAL A 172 9.48 -20.90 -18.41
CA VAL A 172 9.92 -20.56 -17.03
C VAL A 172 8.81 -19.85 -16.24
N TYR A 173 8.01 -19.04 -16.93
CA TYR A 173 6.76 -18.49 -16.42
C TYR A 173 5.75 -18.36 -17.57
N LYS A 174 4.45 -18.30 -17.25
CA LYS A 174 3.39 -17.95 -18.19
C LYS A 174 2.58 -16.80 -17.62
N THR A 175 2.17 -15.86 -18.46
CA THR A 175 1.37 -14.72 -18.05
C THR A 175 0.14 -14.58 -18.94
N SER A 176 -0.90 -13.94 -18.41
CA SER A 176 -2.00 -13.50 -19.26
C SER A 176 -1.56 -12.39 -20.24
N ARG A 177 -2.28 -12.28 -21.36
CA ARG A 177 -2.05 -11.24 -22.39
C ARG A 177 -2.66 -9.88 -22.02
N TRP A 178 -3.62 -9.87 -21.11
CA TRP A 178 -4.29 -8.68 -20.62
C TRP A 178 -3.61 -8.21 -19.33
N TYR A 179 -3.91 -6.98 -18.93
CA TYR A 179 -3.48 -6.41 -17.66
C TYR A 179 -4.52 -5.42 -17.18
N ILE A 180 -4.48 -5.12 -15.90
CA ILE A 180 -5.27 -4.04 -15.30
C ILE A 180 -4.36 -2.85 -15.02
N GLN A 181 -4.96 -1.71 -14.72
CA GLN A 181 -4.22 -0.53 -14.26
C GLN A 181 -4.68 -0.20 -12.84
N PRO A 182 -3.86 0.50 -12.04
CA PRO A 182 -4.36 1.06 -10.79
C PRO A 182 -5.51 2.04 -11.07
N ALA A 183 -6.55 1.98 -10.27
CA ALA A 183 -7.73 2.84 -10.32
C ALA A 183 -7.36 4.33 -10.21
N TYR A 184 -6.34 4.68 -9.42
CA TYR A 184 -5.94 6.08 -9.29
C TYR A 184 -5.47 6.72 -10.62
N ARG A 185 -5.04 5.92 -11.60
CA ARG A 185 -4.68 6.43 -12.94
C ARG A 185 -5.88 6.85 -13.78
N LEU A 186 -7.10 6.44 -13.43
CA LEU A 186 -8.31 6.86 -14.13
C LEU A 186 -8.56 8.37 -13.99
N ASN A 187 -8.18 8.93 -12.84
CA ASN A 187 -8.54 10.28 -12.43
C ASN A 187 -7.35 11.18 -12.14
N CYS A 188 -6.12 10.67 -12.27
CA CYS A 188 -4.89 11.39 -11.94
C CYS A 188 -3.73 10.92 -12.80
N GLU A 189 -3.14 11.86 -13.54
CA GLU A 189 -1.85 11.66 -14.19
C GLU A 189 -0.68 11.78 -13.20
N ASN A 190 0.49 11.28 -13.62
CA ASN A 190 1.72 11.41 -12.86
C ASN A 190 2.05 12.90 -12.63
N GLY A 191 2.38 13.27 -11.38
CA GLY A 191 2.80 14.63 -11.04
C GLY A 191 1.68 15.62 -10.69
N GLN A 192 0.40 15.21 -10.79
CA GLN A 192 -0.73 16.00 -10.27
C GLN A 192 -0.66 16.14 -8.74
N PRO A 193 -1.11 17.25 -8.14
CA PRO A 193 -1.14 17.43 -6.68
C PRO A 193 -1.98 16.36 -5.97
N ILE A 194 -1.60 15.96 -4.75
CA ILE A 194 -2.38 15.12 -3.84
C ILE A 194 -3.62 15.89 -3.40
N ARG A 195 -4.80 15.32 -3.64
CA ARG A 195 -6.08 15.95 -3.30
C ARG A 195 -6.35 15.84 -1.81
N ILE A 196 -6.68 16.96 -1.20
CA ILE A 196 -6.93 17.09 0.24
C ILE A 196 -8.27 17.81 0.50
N THR A 197 -8.92 17.49 1.60
CA THR A 197 -10.03 18.27 2.16
C THR A 197 -9.53 19.08 3.36
N LYS A 198 -10.30 20.11 3.74
CA LYS A 198 -10.01 20.93 4.94
C LYS A 198 -10.09 20.05 6.19
N GLY A 199 -9.07 20.12 7.03
CA GLY A 199 -9.02 19.44 8.31
C GLY A 199 -9.88 20.16 9.36
N LEU A 200 -10.10 19.49 10.49
CA LEU A 200 -10.94 20.01 11.59
C LEU A 200 -10.43 21.36 12.12
N GLN A 201 -9.11 21.53 12.19
CA GLN A 201 -8.49 22.75 12.68
C GLN A 201 -8.07 23.72 11.57
N TYR A 202 -8.50 23.51 10.31
CA TYR A 202 -8.10 24.36 9.17
C TYR A 202 -8.28 25.86 9.43
N LYS A 203 -9.38 26.25 10.08
CA LYS A 203 -9.69 27.66 10.39
C LYS A 203 -8.68 28.34 11.32
N TYR A 204 -7.98 27.58 12.16
CA TYR A 204 -7.02 28.11 13.14
C TYR A 204 -5.63 28.38 12.55
N PHE A 205 -5.36 27.92 11.33
CA PHE A 205 -4.13 28.25 10.61
C PHE A 205 -4.19 29.66 10.03
N SER A 206 -3.04 30.33 9.92
CA SER A 206 -2.94 31.65 9.28
C SER A 206 -3.32 31.57 7.79
N GLU A 207 -3.75 32.69 7.21
CA GLU A 207 -4.03 32.75 5.76
C GLU A 207 -2.78 32.43 4.94
N THR A 208 -1.60 32.84 5.39
CA THR A 208 -0.31 32.49 4.79
C THR A 208 -0.08 30.98 4.79
N ALA A 209 -0.35 30.28 5.91
CA ALA A 209 -0.23 28.83 5.98
C ALA A 209 -1.23 28.12 5.04
N LYS A 210 -2.48 28.58 5.02
CA LYS A 210 -3.51 28.05 4.10
C LYS A 210 -3.09 28.21 2.64
N HIS A 211 -2.54 29.37 2.28
CA HIS A 211 -2.01 29.63 0.95
C HIS A 211 -0.79 28.77 0.63
N HIS A 212 0.18 28.65 1.55
CA HIS A 212 1.37 27.81 1.37
C HIS A 212 1.03 26.34 1.15
N LEU A 213 0.06 25.80 1.89
CA LEU A 213 -0.37 24.41 1.79
C LEU A 213 -0.67 23.99 0.34
N VAL A 214 -1.32 24.86 -0.44
CA VAL A 214 -1.76 24.54 -1.81
C VAL A 214 -0.89 25.15 -2.92
N SER A 215 -0.01 26.11 -2.60
CA SER A 215 0.81 26.82 -3.59
C SER A 215 2.29 26.41 -3.60
N LYS A 216 2.77 25.72 -2.56
CA LYS A 216 4.19 25.38 -2.39
C LYS A 216 4.44 23.88 -2.47
N ASP A 217 5.66 23.53 -2.86
CA ASP A 217 6.16 22.16 -2.82
C ASP A 217 6.59 21.80 -1.39
N PHE A 218 6.26 20.58 -0.98
CA PHE A 218 6.73 19.99 0.27
C PHE A 218 7.59 18.76 -0.04
N ARG A 219 8.77 18.65 0.55
CA ARG A 219 9.67 17.52 0.35
C ARG A 219 9.41 16.44 1.39
N ILE A 220 9.25 15.19 0.98
CA ILE A 220 9.21 14.06 1.91
C ILE A 220 10.60 13.88 2.50
N THR A 221 10.72 13.91 3.83
CA THR A 221 12.02 13.78 4.50
C THR A 221 12.48 12.32 4.57
N ILE A 222 13.75 12.11 4.93
CA ILE A 222 14.32 10.77 5.19
C ILE A 222 13.70 10.07 6.41
N HIS A 223 12.97 10.79 7.25
CA HIS A 223 12.31 10.26 8.44
C HIS A 223 10.89 9.76 8.15
N ALA A 224 10.48 9.69 6.88
CA ALA A 224 9.21 9.13 6.48
C ALA A 224 9.20 7.61 6.62
N ASP A 225 8.19 7.08 7.31
CA ASP A 225 7.99 5.65 7.52
C ASP A 225 6.51 5.26 7.37
N ARG A 226 6.15 4.05 7.80
CA ARG A 226 4.76 3.57 7.77
C ARG A 226 3.85 4.26 8.80
N MET A 227 4.39 4.96 9.80
CA MET A 227 3.58 5.75 10.72
C MET A 227 3.17 7.08 10.11
N GLY A 228 4.12 7.76 9.44
CA GLY A 228 3.84 9.05 8.87
C GLY A 228 4.91 9.58 7.93
N TYR A 229 4.47 10.37 6.97
CA TYR A 229 5.35 11.12 6.07
C TYR A 229 5.58 12.50 6.66
N ARG A 230 6.78 12.71 7.21
CA ARG A 230 7.24 14.02 7.66
C ARG A 230 7.70 14.82 6.46
N LEU A 231 7.18 16.03 6.32
CA LEU A 231 7.44 16.90 5.19
C LEU A 231 8.25 18.12 5.62
N ASP A 232 9.13 18.57 4.74
CA ASP A 232 9.89 19.81 4.87
C ASP A 232 9.48 20.80 3.78
N GLY A 233 9.48 22.10 4.09
CA GLY A 233 9.00 23.15 3.19
C GLY A 233 8.57 24.41 3.93
N CYS A 234 7.62 25.14 3.35
CA CYS A 234 7.07 26.34 3.98
C CYS A 234 6.35 25.98 5.28
N LYS A 235 6.65 26.74 6.35
CA LYS A 235 6.03 26.54 7.65
C LYS A 235 4.53 26.86 7.61
N LEU A 236 3.76 26.01 8.28
CA LEU A 236 2.30 26.11 8.37
C LEU A 236 1.92 26.58 9.78
N GLU A 237 1.96 27.88 10.00
CA GLU A 237 1.74 28.47 11.32
C GLU A 237 0.25 28.65 11.66
N LEU A 238 -0.05 28.50 12.96
CA LEU A 238 -1.35 28.89 13.50
C LEU A 238 -1.50 30.41 13.53
N ALA A 239 -2.73 30.89 13.37
CA ALA A 239 -3.04 32.32 13.51
C ALA A 239 -2.93 32.79 14.97
N ASN A 240 -3.22 31.90 15.92
CA ASN A 240 -3.08 32.11 17.36
C ASN A 240 -2.61 30.80 18.01
N PRO A 241 -1.93 30.83 19.16
CA PRO A 241 -1.62 29.62 19.93
C PRO A 241 -2.88 28.79 20.19
N LEU A 242 -2.79 27.47 19.99
CA LEU A 242 -3.89 26.54 20.17
C LEU A 242 -3.43 25.37 21.05
N GLU A 243 -4.02 25.25 22.23
CA GLU A 243 -3.90 24.04 23.04
C GLU A 243 -4.92 23.01 22.57
N MET A 244 -4.45 21.79 22.33
CA MET A 244 -5.26 20.69 21.82
C MET A 244 -5.38 19.61 22.88
N ILE A 245 -6.61 19.16 23.14
CA ILE A 245 -6.84 17.86 23.77
C ILE A 245 -6.56 16.79 22.70
N SER A 246 -6.00 15.65 23.11
CA SER A 246 -5.75 14.54 22.19
C SER A 246 -7.06 14.04 21.58
N GLU A 247 -7.11 13.97 20.25
CA GLU A 247 -8.29 13.55 19.49
C GLU A 247 -7.97 12.43 18.50
N ALA A 248 -8.99 11.69 18.09
CA ALA A 248 -8.83 10.55 17.19
C ALA A 248 -8.19 10.95 15.86
N ALA A 249 -7.25 10.14 15.38
CA ALA A 249 -6.49 10.37 14.15
C ALA A 249 -6.72 9.25 13.14
N VAL A 250 -6.92 9.63 11.87
CA VAL A 250 -7.21 8.69 10.78
C VAL A 250 -6.14 8.77 9.70
N GLN A 251 -6.16 7.80 8.77
CA GLN A 251 -5.16 7.71 7.73
C GLN A 251 -5.30 8.91 6.82
N GLY A 252 -4.19 9.49 6.37
CA GLY A 252 -4.19 10.67 5.53
C GLY A 252 -4.38 11.99 6.28
N THR A 253 -4.60 11.98 7.60
CA THR A 253 -4.64 13.22 8.38
C THR A 253 -3.29 13.94 8.25
N ILE A 254 -3.33 15.22 7.88
CA ILE A 254 -2.16 16.11 7.82
C ILE A 254 -2.16 16.96 9.09
N GLN A 255 -1.31 16.59 10.03
CA GLN A 255 -1.13 17.29 11.30
C GLN A 255 0.10 18.18 11.26
N VAL A 256 0.08 19.29 11.98
CA VAL A 256 1.17 20.26 12.00
C VAL A 256 1.65 20.47 13.45
N PRO A 257 2.84 19.99 13.81
CA PRO A 257 3.46 20.27 15.11
C PRO A 257 3.89 21.74 15.24
N ALA A 258 4.39 22.11 16.42
CA ALA A 258 4.85 23.47 16.72
C ALA A 258 6.00 23.97 15.83
N ASP A 259 6.76 23.07 15.20
CA ASP A 259 7.84 23.40 14.26
C ASP A 259 7.33 23.80 12.86
N GLY A 260 6.01 23.77 12.65
CA GLY A 260 5.33 24.15 11.42
C GLY A 260 5.47 23.16 10.26
N ASN A 261 6.13 22.01 10.46
CA ASN A 261 6.36 21.01 9.42
C ASN A 261 5.23 19.98 9.38
N PRO A 262 4.48 19.84 8.27
CA PRO A 262 3.36 18.91 8.22
C PRO A 262 3.81 17.44 8.28
N ILE A 263 3.01 16.61 8.95
CA ILE A 263 3.15 15.15 9.01
C ILE A 263 1.85 14.54 8.47
N ILE A 264 1.95 13.72 7.42
CA ILE A 264 0.81 12.94 6.91
C ILE A 264 0.79 11.59 7.63
N LEU A 265 -0.30 11.24 8.29
CA LEU A 265 -0.43 9.97 9.01
C LEU A 265 -0.72 8.79 8.05
N MET A 266 0.02 7.69 8.19
CA MET A 266 -0.01 6.55 7.27
C MET A 266 -0.58 5.27 7.95
N SER A 267 -0.30 4.07 7.43
CA SER A 267 -0.98 2.83 7.86
C SER A 267 -0.70 2.44 9.32
N ASP A 268 0.52 2.68 9.84
CA ASP A 268 0.92 2.38 11.22
C ASP A 268 0.79 3.58 12.17
N ARG A 269 0.06 4.63 11.77
CA ARG A 269 -0.17 5.84 12.58
C ARG A 269 -0.78 5.53 13.95
N GLN A 270 -0.49 6.41 14.91
CA GLN A 270 -1.16 6.50 16.20
C GLN A 270 -2.69 6.71 16.07
N SER A 271 -3.47 6.13 16.99
CA SER A 271 -4.92 6.24 17.02
C SER A 271 -5.42 7.60 17.51
N VAL A 272 -4.61 8.29 18.32
CA VAL A 272 -4.87 9.63 18.85
C VAL A 272 -3.70 10.56 18.57
N ALA A 273 -3.99 11.83 18.32
CA ALA A 273 -3.00 12.87 18.08
C ALA A 273 -3.38 14.17 18.78
N GLY A 274 -2.38 14.87 19.31
CA GLY A 274 -2.54 16.17 19.97
C GLY A 274 -2.11 17.36 19.10
N TYR A 275 -1.78 17.15 17.83
CA TYR A 275 -1.40 18.25 16.93
C TYR A 275 -2.58 18.74 16.10
N PRO A 276 -2.68 20.05 15.81
CA PRO A 276 -3.73 20.60 14.96
C PRO A 276 -3.67 20.02 13.54
N LYS A 277 -4.83 19.67 13.00
CA LYS A 277 -4.97 19.02 11.70
C LYS A 277 -5.41 20.04 10.67
N ILE A 278 -4.49 20.41 9.79
CA ILE A 278 -4.76 21.39 8.73
C ILE A 278 -5.59 20.76 7.61
N ALA A 279 -5.35 19.49 7.26
CA ALA A 279 -5.97 18.87 6.10
C ALA A 279 -6.13 17.36 6.26
N GLN A 280 -6.89 16.77 5.35
CA GLN A 280 -7.12 15.33 5.26
C GLN A 280 -6.93 14.88 3.81
N VAL A 281 -6.00 13.95 3.57
CA VAL A 281 -5.80 13.37 2.23
C VAL A 281 -7.04 12.59 1.82
N SER A 282 -7.46 12.78 0.57
CA SER A 282 -8.54 12.00 -0.04
C SER A 282 -8.17 10.52 -0.05
N MET A 283 -9.10 9.65 0.35
CA MET A 283 -8.86 8.20 0.33
C MET A 283 -8.56 7.67 -1.07
N ALA A 284 -9.06 8.33 -2.12
CA ALA A 284 -8.74 8.01 -3.50
C ALA A 284 -7.27 8.29 -3.90
N ASP A 285 -6.55 9.09 -3.10
CA ASP A 285 -5.16 9.48 -3.36
C ASP A 285 -4.15 8.76 -2.47
N MET A 286 -4.61 7.99 -1.47
CA MET A 286 -3.74 7.31 -0.52
C MET A 286 -2.79 6.32 -1.20
N SER A 287 -3.26 5.55 -2.19
CA SER A 287 -2.45 4.63 -3.00
C SER A 287 -1.30 5.37 -3.69
N ARG A 288 -1.60 6.52 -4.29
CA ARG A 288 -0.61 7.36 -4.97
C ARG A 288 0.40 7.95 -3.98
N LEU A 289 -0.06 8.45 -2.84
CA LEU A 289 0.81 8.95 -1.78
C LEU A 289 1.73 7.85 -1.23
N ALA A 290 1.23 6.63 -1.07
CA ALA A 290 2.01 5.48 -0.62
C ALA A 290 3.12 5.07 -1.61
N GLN A 291 3.07 5.52 -2.86
CA GLN A 291 4.15 5.31 -3.82
C GLN A 291 5.21 6.40 -3.79
N CYS A 292 4.99 7.50 -3.08
CA CYS A 292 5.98 8.56 -2.95
C CYS A 292 7.14 8.16 -2.02
N LYS A 293 8.34 8.64 -2.34
CA LYS A 293 9.61 8.27 -1.70
C LYS A 293 10.25 9.45 -0.96
N PRO A 294 11.08 9.19 0.07
CA PRO A 294 11.95 10.22 0.64
C PRO A 294 12.75 10.97 -0.44
N GLY A 295 12.79 12.29 -0.31
CA GLY A 295 13.41 13.20 -1.27
C GLY A 295 12.48 13.70 -2.38
N GLU A 296 11.35 13.03 -2.64
CA GLU A 296 10.37 13.49 -3.62
C GLU A 296 9.57 14.69 -3.11
N LYS A 297 9.07 15.48 -4.05
CA LYS A 297 8.22 16.64 -3.80
C LYS A 297 6.75 16.26 -3.89
N LEU A 298 5.96 16.79 -2.98
CA LEU A 298 4.50 16.73 -2.95
C LEU A 298 3.93 18.14 -3.14
N ARG A 299 2.81 18.21 -3.85
CA ARG A 299 1.94 19.38 -3.91
C ARG A 299 0.56 18.95 -3.48
N PHE A 300 -0.23 19.89 -2.97
CA PHE A 300 -1.60 19.61 -2.54
C PHE A 300 -2.61 20.45 -3.32
N SER A 301 -3.80 19.89 -3.54
CA SER A 301 -4.94 20.62 -4.08
C SER A 301 -6.17 20.43 -3.18
N LEU A 302 -6.83 21.53 -2.83
CA LEU A 302 -8.06 21.47 -2.04
C LEU A 302 -9.23 21.02 -2.91
N ILE A 303 -9.97 20.03 -2.41
CA ILE A 303 -11.24 19.56 -2.97
C ILE A 303 -12.33 19.59 -1.89
N THR A 304 -13.59 19.55 -2.29
CA THR A 304 -14.72 19.42 -1.36
C THR A 304 -14.85 17.99 -0.86
N SER A 305 -15.51 17.79 0.29
CA SER A 305 -15.80 16.45 0.81
C SER A 305 -16.65 15.63 -0.17
N GLN A 306 -17.59 16.26 -0.87
CA GLN A 306 -18.41 15.62 -1.89
C GLN A 306 -17.57 15.14 -3.09
N GLN A 307 -16.60 15.94 -3.55
CA GLN A 307 -15.66 15.52 -4.60
C GLN A 307 -14.80 14.33 -4.13
N ALA A 308 -14.32 14.37 -2.87
CA ALA A 308 -13.51 13.29 -2.31
C ALA A 308 -14.30 11.97 -2.22
N GLU A 309 -15.56 12.04 -1.79
CA GLU A 309 -16.47 10.90 -1.74
C GLU A 309 -16.75 10.33 -3.14
N GLY A 310 -17.06 11.17 -4.13
CA GLY A 310 -17.27 10.73 -5.51
C GLY A 310 -16.07 9.99 -6.09
N LEU A 311 -14.85 10.48 -5.84
CA LEU A 311 -13.62 9.81 -6.25
C LEU A 311 -13.40 8.46 -5.55
N LEU A 312 -13.77 8.37 -4.27
CA LEU A 312 -13.73 7.12 -3.53
C LEU A 312 -14.69 6.09 -4.10
N LEU A 313 -15.94 6.49 -4.38
CA LEU A 313 -16.95 5.61 -4.99
C LEU A 313 -16.51 5.10 -6.37
N GLN A 314 -15.92 5.97 -7.20
CA GLN A 314 -15.37 5.58 -8.50
C GLN A 314 -14.25 4.53 -8.35
N ARG A 315 -13.34 4.71 -7.39
CA ARG A 315 -12.29 3.72 -7.08
C ARG A 315 -12.88 2.38 -6.68
N GLU A 316 -13.86 2.38 -5.77
CA GLU A 316 -14.51 1.15 -5.32
C GLU A 316 -15.27 0.43 -6.45
N GLN A 317 -15.96 1.20 -7.31
CA GLN A 317 -16.63 0.65 -8.48
C GLN A 317 -15.63 0.01 -9.45
N TYR A 318 -14.49 0.66 -9.72
CA TYR A 318 -13.45 0.08 -10.57
C TYR A 318 -12.93 -1.26 -10.02
N ILE A 319 -12.61 -1.32 -8.72
CA ILE A 319 -12.12 -2.56 -8.10
C ILE A 319 -13.18 -3.68 -8.22
N LYS A 320 -14.47 -3.33 -8.04
CA LYS A 320 -15.59 -4.26 -8.22
C LYS A 320 -15.69 -4.74 -9.67
N ASP A 321 -15.58 -3.85 -10.65
CA ASP A 321 -15.64 -4.18 -12.07
C ASP A 321 -14.48 -5.11 -12.49
N VAL A 322 -13.29 -4.87 -11.94
CA VAL A 322 -12.13 -5.76 -12.13
C VAL A 322 -12.39 -7.15 -11.54
N ALA A 323 -12.91 -7.23 -10.31
CA ALA A 323 -13.23 -8.51 -9.66
C ALA A 323 -14.25 -9.34 -10.47
N VAL A 324 -15.29 -8.67 -10.97
CA VAL A 324 -16.31 -9.29 -11.82
C VAL A 324 -15.70 -9.73 -13.15
N SER A 325 -14.92 -8.86 -13.80
CA SER A 325 -14.29 -9.14 -15.09
C SER A 325 -13.32 -10.32 -15.03
N VAL A 326 -12.50 -10.41 -13.98
CA VAL A 326 -11.59 -11.55 -13.76
C VAL A 326 -12.39 -12.82 -13.52
N SER A 327 -13.43 -12.77 -12.69
CA SER A 327 -14.27 -13.94 -12.41
C SER A 327 -14.94 -14.49 -13.67
N TYR A 328 -15.51 -13.63 -14.52
CA TYR A 328 -16.15 -14.06 -15.78
C TYR A 328 -15.16 -14.57 -16.82
N ARG A 329 -13.96 -14.00 -16.87
CA ARG A 329 -12.95 -14.39 -17.86
C ARG A 329 -12.48 -15.84 -17.67
N PHE A 330 -12.50 -16.32 -16.44
CA PHE A 330 -12.11 -17.68 -16.08
C PHE A 330 -13.29 -18.45 -15.48
N ALA A 331 -14.53 -18.07 -15.79
CA ALA A 331 -15.72 -18.84 -15.45
C ALA A 331 -15.75 -20.14 -16.24
#